data_AF-A0AAE9EXQ2-F1
#
_entry.id   AF-A0AAE9EXQ2-F1
#
_cell.length_a   1.000
_cell.length_b   1.000
_cell.length_c   1.000
_cell.angle_alpha   90.00
_cell.angle_beta   90.00
_cell.angle_gamma   90.00
#
_symmetry.space_group_name_H-M   'P 1'
#
loop_
_entity.id
_entity.type
_entity.pdbx_description
1 polymer ?
#
loop_
_entity_poly.entity_id
_entity_poly.type
_entity_poly.pdbx_seq_one_letter_code
_entity_poly.pdbx_strand_id
1 'polypeptide(L)'
;MIFGHGRMNFQAKSDHFQLTTNVNKQTAKPAAKTVVTKWIPANWKAAGATVDAKNPLSKQAYAQKKALTFIDFRFSLKKYINYLFVQAVSTKYLTQAEADNMKKMYWAADTKAVNNFTMTTQIFMADASKVKDVSSLKTKVQELSGKFATANPEDYANLNWSL
;
A
#
# COMPACT_ATOMS: atom_id res chain seq x y z
N MET A 1 -8.65 -10.15 5.04
CA MET A 1 -8.29 -11.58 4.91
C MET A 1 -9.21 -12.17 3.86
N ILE A 2 -8.70 -12.55 2.70
CA ILE A 2 -9.45 -13.38 1.76
C ILE A 2 -8.59 -14.62 1.59
N PHE A 3 -9.14 -15.77 1.99
CA PHE A 3 -9.10 -17.09 1.34
C PHE A 3 -9.57 -18.13 2.37
N GLY A 4 -10.78 -18.63 2.12
CA GLY A 4 -11.49 -19.60 2.94
C GLY A 4 -10.97 -21.03 2.77
N HIS A 5 -11.28 -21.80 3.81
CA HIS A 5 -10.99 -23.19 4.10
C HIS A 5 -10.85 -24.16 2.90
N GLY A 6 -9.59 -24.49 2.62
CA GLY A 6 -9.13 -25.77 2.09
C GLY A 6 -7.66 -25.85 2.49
N ARG A 7 -7.23 -26.93 3.17
CA ARG A 7 -5.89 -27.11 3.78
C ARG A 7 -4.79 -26.33 3.04
N MET A 8 -4.55 -25.07 3.47
CA MET A 8 -3.48 -24.26 2.90
C MET A 8 -2.18 -24.85 3.42
N ASN A 9 -1.48 -25.55 2.53
CA ASN A 9 -0.13 -26.07 2.73
C ASN A 9 0.71 -25.05 3.51
N PHE A 10 1.31 -25.48 4.63
CA PHE A 10 2.21 -24.65 5.44
C PHE A 10 3.29 -23.94 4.59
N GLN A 11 3.68 -24.54 3.47
CA GLN A 11 4.59 -23.99 2.46
C GLN A 11 4.08 -22.68 1.80
N ALA A 12 2.80 -22.58 1.45
CA ALA A 12 2.26 -21.38 0.80
C ALA A 12 2.25 -20.16 1.75
N LYS A 13 2.12 -20.38 3.06
CA LYS A 13 2.24 -19.34 4.08
C LYS A 13 3.70 -18.90 4.29
N SER A 14 4.66 -19.82 4.25
CA SER A 14 6.09 -19.47 4.33
C SER A 14 6.58 -18.71 3.10
N ASP A 15 6.13 -19.10 1.90
CA ASP A 15 6.60 -18.50 0.65
C ASP A 15 6.06 -17.05 0.49
N HIS A 16 4.80 -16.81 0.88
CA HIS A 16 4.21 -15.47 0.93
C HIS A 16 4.90 -14.55 1.96
N PHE A 17 5.23 -15.09 3.14
CA PHE A 17 5.97 -14.33 4.16
C PHE A 17 7.39 -13.96 3.68
N GLN A 18 8.06 -14.87 2.96
CA GLN A 18 9.38 -14.64 2.42
C GLN A 18 9.38 -13.59 1.29
N LEU A 19 8.40 -13.64 0.38
CA LEU A 19 8.21 -12.59 -0.64
C LEU A 19 8.01 -11.22 0.01
N THR A 20 7.09 -11.14 0.97
CA THR A 20 6.78 -9.89 1.69
C THR A 20 8.02 -9.32 2.37
N THR A 21 8.79 -10.18 3.05
CA THR A 21 10.04 -9.79 3.70
C THR A 21 11.09 -9.28 2.71
N ASN A 22 11.27 -9.98 1.59
CA ASN A 22 12.27 -9.62 0.58
C ASN A 22 11.94 -8.32 -0.15
N VAL A 23 10.65 -8.07 -0.43
CA VAL A 23 10.16 -6.82 -1.00
C VAL A 23 10.35 -5.67 -0.01
N ASN A 24 9.97 -5.86 1.26
CA ASN A 24 10.06 -4.80 2.29
C ASN A 24 11.50 -4.37 2.63
N LYS A 25 12.50 -5.23 2.38
CA LYS A 25 13.91 -4.88 2.51
C LYS A 25 14.41 -3.92 1.42
N GLN A 26 13.69 -3.81 0.30
CA GLN A 26 14.13 -2.97 -0.81
C GLN A 26 13.76 -1.51 -0.55
N THR A 27 14.75 -0.64 -0.63
CA THR A 27 14.56 0.81 -0.50
C THR A 27 14.26 1.49 -1.82
N ALA A 28 14.49 0.80 -2.95
CA ALA A 28 14.29 1.32 -4.30
C ALA A 28 13.19 0.56 -5.06
N LYS A 29 12.32 1.31 -5.74
CA LYS A 29 11.19 0.78 -6.53
C LYS A 29 11.62 -0.27 -7.58
N PRO A 30 12.68 -0.04 -8.38
CA PRO A 30 13.13 -1.04 -9.36
C PRO A 30 13.58 -2.35 -8.70
N ALA A 31 14.31 -2.28 -7.58
CA ALA A 31 14.78 -3.47 -6.87
C ALA A 31 13.61 -4.29 -6.30
N ALA A 32 12.60 -3.63 -5.72
CA ALA A 32 11.36 -4.28 -5.28
C ALA A 32 10.63 -4.99 -6.44
N LYS A 33 10.53 -4.34 -7.61
CA LYS A 33 9.95 -4.95 -8.81
C LYS A 33 10.76 -6.15 -9.31
N THR A 34 12.10 -6.09 -9.25
CA THR A 34 12.95 -7.22 -9.62
C THR A 34 12.71 -8.44 -8.73
N VAL A 35 12.52 -8.25 -7.42
CA VAL A 35 12.17 -9.35 -6.49
C VAL A 35 10.86 -10.02 -6.93
N VAL A 36 9.82 -9.23 -7.20
CA VAL A 36 8.51 -9.74 -7.64
C VAL A 36 8.59 -10.46 -8.99
N THR A 37 9.27 -9.87 -9.97
CA THR A 37 9.44 -10.44 -11.32
C THR A 37 10.18 -11.77 -11.30
N LYS A 38 11.16 -11.96 -10.40
CA LYS A 38 11.88 -13.23 -10.24
C LYS A 38 11.05 -14.26 -9.47
N TRP A 39 10.35 -13.82 -8.43
CA TRP A 39 9.63 -14.72 -7.53
C TRP A 39 8.38 -15.32 -8.17
N ILE A 40 7.58 -14.53 -8.91
CA ILE A 40 6.29 -14.99 -9.44
C ILE A 40 6.45 -16.21 -10.35
N PRO A 41 7.29 -16.21 -11.42
CA PRO A 41 7.45 -17.39 -12.26
C PRO A 41 7.94 -18.63 -11.50
N ALA A 42 8.84 -18.44 -10.52
CA ALA A 42 9.40 -19.52 -9.71
C ALA A 42 8.39 -20.15 -8.74
N ASN A 43 7.35 -19.40 -8.34
CA ASN A 43 6.38 -19.83 -7.32
C ASN A 43 4.93 -19.88 -7.88
N TRP A 44 4.75 -19.66 -9.18
CA TRP A 44 3.44 -19.57 -9.83
C TRP A 44 2.66 -20.87 -9.80
N LYS A 45 3.36 -21.99 -10.00
CA LYS A 45 2.75 -23.32 -10.05
C LYS A 45 2.90 -23.97 -8.68
N ALA A 46 1.88 -23.84 -7.84
CA ALA A 46 1.63 -24.90 -6.88
C ALA A 46 1.33 -26.19 -7.67
N ALA A 47 2.08 -27.26 -7.40
CA ALA A 47 1.81 -28.56 -8.02
C ALA A 47 0.34 -28.95 -7.78
N GLY A 48 -0.41 -29.22 -8.85
CA GLY A 48 -1.81 -29.67 -8.77
C GLY A 48 -2.89 -28.58 -8.68
N ALA A 49 -2.57 -27.29 -8.84
CA ALA A 49 -3.59 -26.24 -8.85
C ALA A 49 -4.43 -26.25 -10.14
N THR A 50 -5.75 -26.44 -10.02
CA THR A 50 -6.69 -26.20 -11.12
C THR A 50 -6.85 -24.70 -11.33
N VAL A 51 -6.38 -24.21 -12.47
CA VAL A 51 -6.48 -22.81 -12.87
C VAL A 51 -7.95 -22.50 -13.19
N ASP A 52 -8.59 -21.63 -12.41
CA ASP A 52 -9.91 -21.12 -12.75
C ASP A 52 -9.76 -20.14 -13.93
N ALA A 53 -10.20 -20.58 -15.11
CA ALA A 53 -10.15 -19.77 -16.33
C ALA A 53 -10.93 -18.45 -16.22
N LYS A 54 -11.93 -18.38 -15.33
CA LYS A 54 -12.75 -17.19 -15.09
C LYS A 54 -12.07 -16.20 -14.14
N ASN A 55 -11.08 -16.63 -13.36
CA ASN A 55 -10.33 -15.77 -12.46
C ASN A 55 -9.10 -15.18 -13.19
N PRO A 56 -9.04 -13.86 -13.43
CA PRO A 56 -7.88 -13.23 -14.05
C PRO A 56 -6.59 -13.43 -13.26
N LEU A 57 -6.66 -13.54 -11.93
CA LEU A 57 -5.51 -13.82 -11.07
C LEU A 57 -4.98 -15.24 -11.22
N SER A 58 -5.67 -16.12 -11.94
CA SER A 58 -5.15 -17.43 -12.34
C SER A 58 -4.35 -17.35 -13.65
N LYS A 59 -4.18 -16.15 -14.24
CA LYS A 59 -3.28 -15.89 -15.37
C LYS A 59 -1.99 -15.23 -14.87
N GLN A 60 -0.85 -15.87 -15.11
CA GLN A 60 0.46 -15.44 -14.58
C GLN A 60 0.78 -13.99 -14.92
N ALA A 61 0.63 -13.62 -16.19
CA ALA A 61 0.90 -12.27 -16.66
C ALA A 61 0.03 -11.22 -15.96
N TYR A 62 -1.24 -11.55 -15.68
CA TYR A 62 -2.16 -10.63 -15.00
C TYR A 62 -1.79 -10.47 -13.52
N ALA A 63 -1.55 -11.58 -12.81
CA ALA A 63 -1.12 -11.54 -11.41
C ALA A 63 0.24 -10.84 -11.24
N GLN A 64 1.18 -11.08 -12.15
CA GLN A 64 2.46 -10.36 -12.19
C GLN A 64 2.25 -8.87 -12.42
N LYS A 65 1.42 -8.48 -13.40
CA LYS A 65 1.10 -7.06 -13.63
C LYS A 65 0.51 -6.42 -12.37
N LYS A 66 -0.45 -7.07 -11.70
CA LYS A 66 -1.07 -6.58 -10.47
C LYS A 66 -0.08 -6.45 -9.31
N ALA A 67 0.82 -7.41 -9.15
CA ALA A 67 1.87 -7.35 -8.15
C ALA A 67 2.85 -6.19 -8.43
N LEU A 68 3.23 -5.97 -9.69
CA LEU A 68 4.11 -4.87 -10.08
C LEU A 68 3.46 -3.50 -9.87
N THR A 69 2.18 -3.34 -10.22
CA THR A 69 1.46 -2.08 -9.95
C THR A 69 1.17 -1.88 -8.48
N PHE A 70 1.08 -2.96 -7.70
CA PHE A 70 1.01 -2.86 -6.24
C PHE A 70 2.32 -2.29 -5.67
N ILE A 71 3.49 -2.68 -6.20
CA ILE A 71 4.77 -2.07 -5.80
C ILE A 71 4.76 -0.56 -6.11
N ASP A 72 4.25 -0.14 -7.27
CA ASP A 72 4.11 1.28 -7.58
C ASP A 72 3.24 2.00 -6.53
N PHE A 73 2.05 1.45 -6.23
CA PHE A 73 1.18 1.94 -5.17
C PHE A 73 1.88 2.08 -3.82
N ARG A 74 2.61 1.06 -3.34
CA ARG A 74 3.27 1.09 -2.03
C ARG A 74 4.33 2.19 -1.94
N PHE A 75 5.12 2.37 -2.99
CA PHE A 75 6.14 3.43 -3.03
C PHE A 75 5.50 4.82 -3.12
N SER A 76 4.46 4.98 -3.95
CA SER A 76 3.74 6.24 -4.07
C SER A 76 2.99 6.60 -2.78
N LEU A 77 2.39 5.63 -2.08
CA LEU A 77 1.74 5.84 -0.78
C LEU A 77 2.75 6.26 0.30
N LYS A 78 3.92 5.62 0.35
CA LYS A 78 5.00 6.04 1.27
C LYS A 78 5.44 7.47 0.99
N LYS A 79 5.62 7.83 -0.29
CA LYS A 79 6.00 9.18 -0.70
C LYS A 79 4.91 10.20 -0.34
N TYR A 80 3.65 9.86 -0.58
CA TYR A 80 2.49 10.68 -0.23
C TYR A 80 2.39 10.94 1.28
N ILE A 81 2.43 9.89 2.10
CA ILE A 81 2.40 10.00 3.57
C ILE A 81 3.55 10.87 4.08
N ASN A 82 4.77 10.63 3.57
CA ASN A 82 5.91 11.45 3.94
C ASN A 82 5.73 12.91 3.52
N TYR A 83 5.23 13.18 2.32
CA TYR A 83 4.95 14.52 1.85
C TYR A 83 3.98 15.25 2.78
N LEU A 84 2.82 14.65 3.07
CA LEU A 84 1.80 15.25 3.94
C LEU A 84 2.41 15.70 5.28
N PHE A 85 3.12 14.78 5.95
CA PHE A 85 3.54 15.02 7.33
C PHE A 85 4.85 15.80 7.43
N VAL A 86 5.75 15.73 6.42
CA VAL A 86 6.90 16.65 6.34
C VAL A 86 6.42 18.09 6.11
N GLN A 87 5.44 18.30 5.24
CA GLN A 87 4.88 19.64 5.00
C GLN A 87 4.09 20.16 6.20
N ALA A 88 3.38 19.29 6.92
CA ALA A 88 2.69 19.67 8.15
C ALA A 88 3.69 20.09 9.26
N VAL A 89 4.86 19.46 9.34
CA VAL A 89 5.93 19.85 10.27
C VAL A 89 6.60 21.14 9.83
N SER A 90 6.94 21.29 8.55
CA SER A 90 7.63 22.49 8.04
C SER A 90 6.77 23.76 8.21
N THR A 91 5.46 23.62 8.09
CA THR A 91 4.48 24.71 8.31
C THR A 91 4.09 24.90 9.77
N LYS A 92 4.74 24.20 10.71
CA LYS A 92 4.49 24.25 12.16
C LYS A 92 3.06 23.86 12.57
N TYR A 93 2.32 23.16 11.71
CA TYR A 93 0.99 22.64 12.03
C TYR A 93 1.05 21.41 12.94
N LEU A 94 2.08 20.58 12.74
CA LEU A 94 2.42 19.45 13.60
C LEU A 94 3.84 19.60 14.15
N THR A 95 4.04 19.12 15.36
CA THR A 95 5.36 18.72 15.86
C THR A 95 5.83 17.44 15.16
N GLN A 96 7.13 17.15 15.24
CA GLN A 96 7.70 15.91 14.71
C GLN A 96 7.03 14.66 15.34
N ALA A 97 6.79 14.69 16.66
CA ALA A 97 6.16 13.59 17.38
C ALA A 97 4.71 13.34 16.92
N GLU A 98 3.92 14.40 16.72
CA GLU A 98 2.57 14.29 16.18
C GLU A 98 2.58 13.75 14.75
N ALA A 99 3.48 14.23 13.90
CA ALA A 99 3.64 13.74 12.54
C ALA A 99 3.98 12.25 12.50
N ASP A 100 4.87 11.78 13.38
CA ASP A 100 5.22 10.35 13.45
C ASP A 100 4.07 9.50 13.99
N ASN A 101 3.24 10.02 14.91
CA ASN A 101 2.00 9.36 15.32
C ASN A 101 1.00 9.28 14.15
N MET A 102 0.80 10.37 13.42
CA MET A 102 -0.14 10.41 12.29
C MET A 102 0.29 9.47 11.15
N LYS A 103 1.59 9.34 10.87
CA LYS A 103 2.12 8.33 9.92
C LYS A 103 1.76 6.92 10.36
N LYS A 104 1.93 6.59 11.65
CA LYS A 104 1.58 5.27 12.20
C LYS A 104 0.08 5.00 12.05
N MET A 105 -0.77 5.99 12.34
CA MET A 105 -2.22 5.89 12.17
C MET A 105 -2.62 5.69 10.71
N TYR A 106 -1.95 6.38 9.77
CA TYR A 106 -2.20 6.23 8.34
C TYR A 106 -1.88 4.81 7.86
N TRP A 107 -0.75 4.24 8.28
CA TRP A 107 -0.40 2.85 7.95
C TRP A 107 -1.33 1.82 8.59
N ALA A 108 -1.80 2.09 9.81
CA ALA A 108 -2.81 1.25 10.46
C ALA A 108 -4.15 1.28 9.70
N ALA A 109 -4.59 2.47 9.26
CA ALA A 109 -5.78 2.64 8.43
C ALA A 109 -5.66 1.89 7.10
N ASP A 110 -4.48 1.97 6.46
CA ASP A 110 -4.22 1.28 5.20
C ASP A 110 -4.28 -0.25 5.33
N THR A 111 -3.78 -0.77 6.45
CA THR A 111 -3.90 -2.19 6.78
C THR A 111 -5.36 -2.61 6.97
N LYS A 112 -6.17 -1.80 7.68
CA LYS A 112 -7.62 -2.04 7.88
C LYS A 112 -8.39 -1.97 6.55
N ALA A 113 -8.00 -1.06 5.66
CA ALA A 113 -8.60 -0.84 4.34
C ALA A 113 -8.15 -1.87 3.29
N VAL A 114 -7.26 -2.81 3.66
CA VAL A 114 -6.70 -3.80 2.72
C VAL A 114 -6.10 -3.12 1.48
N ASN A 115 -5.37 -2.01 1.70
CA ASN A 115 -4.73 -1.20 0.66
C ASN A 115 -5.68 -0.43 -0.28
N ASN A 116 -6.96 -0.32 0.03
CA ASN A 116 -7.87 0.55 -0.71
C ASN A 116 -7.66 2.01 -0.28
N PHE A 117 -7.03 2.83 -1.13
CA PHE A 117 -6.64 4.20 -0.76
C PHE A 117 -7.79 5.12 -0.33
N THR A 118 -8.95 5.00 -0.96
CA THR A 118 -10.14 5.78 -0.57
C THR A 118 -10.60 5.42 0.84
N MET A 119 -10.72 4.13 1.14
CA MET A 119 -11.06 3.64 2.48
C MET A 119 -9.95 3.95 3.49
N THR A 120 -8.67 3.83 3.10
CA THR A 120 -7.51 4.21 3.91
C THR A 120 -7.65 5.66 4.38
N THR A 121 -7.95 6.57 3.46
CA THR A 121 -8.11 8.00 3.78
C THR A 121 -9.31 8.23 4.71
N GLN A 122 -10.44 7.58 4.48
CA GLN A 122 -11.62 7.70 5.34
C GLN A 122 -11.36 7.19 6.77
N ILE A 123 -10.76 6.00 6.90
CA ILE A 123 -10.42 5.40 8.20
C ILE A 123 -9.37 6.24 8.93
N PHE A 124 -8.35 6.72 8.21
CA PHE A 124 -7.33 7.60 8.79
C PHE A 124 -7.97 8.87 9.35
N MET A 125 -8.82 9.56 8.59
CA MET A 125 -9.48 10.78 9.05
C MET A 125 -10.38 10.51 10.27
N ALA A 126 -11.10 9.38 10.28
CA ALA A 126 -11.93 8.98 11.40
C ALA A 126 -11.11 8.65 12.66
N ASP A 127 -9.92 8.04 12.53
CA ASP A 127 -9.08 7.74 13.69
C ASP A 127 -8.30 8.98 14.15
N ALA A 128 -7.76 9.78 13.23
CA ALA A 128 -7.01 11.00 13.54
C ALA A 128 -7.87 12.07 14.24
N SER A 129 -9.20 12.02 14.03
CA SER A 129 -10.17 12.87 14.72
C SER A 129 -10.14 12.81 16.23
N LYS A 130 -9.72 11.67 16.78
CA LYS A 130 -9.75 11.40 18.21
C LYS A 130 -8.55 12.00 18.93
N VAL A 131 -7.56 12.48 18.18
CA VAL A 131 -6.27 12.95 18.73
C VAL A 131 -5.93 14.40 18.34
N LYS A 132 -6.59 14.97 17.33
CA LYS A 132 -6.40 16.36 16.87
C LYS A 132 -7.71 16.87 16.27
N ASP A 133 -7.98 18.17 16.35
CA ASP A 133 -9.16 18.79 15.75
C ASP A 133 -9.27 18.46 14.26
N VAL A 134 -10.30 17.68 13.93
CA VAL A 134 -10.62 17.15 12.59
C VAL A 134 -10.79 18.23 11.56
N SER A 135 -11.42 19.33 11.94
CA SER A 135 -11.86 20.34 10.99
C SER A 135 -10.66 20.99 10.32
N SER A 136 -9.64 21.34 11.11
CA SER A 136 -8.36 21.85 10.63
C SER A 136 -7.52 20.77 9.91
N LEU A 137 -7.53 19.54 10.41
CA LEU A 137 -6.74 18.43 9.86
C LEU A 137 -7.25 18.04 8.47
N LYS A 138 -8.57 17.94 8.28
CA LYS A 138 -9.19 17.59 7.00
C LYS A 138 -8.81 18.61 5.92
N THR A 139 -8.97 19.89 6.22
CA THR A 139 -8.60 20.98 5.31
C THR A 139 -7.12 20.91 4.96
N LYS A 140 -6.24 20.71 5.96
CA LYS A 140 -4.79 20.62 5.73
C LYS A 140 -4.40 19.40 4.88
N VAL A 141 -4.98 18.23 5.15
CA VAL A 141 -4.75 17.02 4.36
C VAL A 141 -5.22 17.25 2.92
N GLN A 142 -6.44 17.76 2.70
CA GLN A 142 -6.96 18.04 1.36
C GLN A 142 -6.07 19.02 0.57
N GLU A 143 -5.64 20.10 1.21
CA GLU A 143 -4.72 21.08 0.62
C GLU A 143 -3.40 20.42 0.18
N LEU A 144 -2.76 19.68 1.08
CA LEU A 144 -1.49 19.02 0.82
C LEU A 144 -1.63 17.88 -0.19
N SER A 145 -2.74 17.16 -0.19
CA SER A 145 -3.06 16.15 -1.21
C SER A 145 -3.16 16.76 -2.60
N GLY A 146 -3.84 17.92 -2.73
CA GLY A 146 -3.92 18.65 -3.99
C GLY A 146 -2.55 19.09 -4.49
N LYS A 147 -1.72 19.65 -3.60
CA LYS A 147 -0.33 20.04 -3.93
C LYS A 147 0.51 18.83 -4.34
N PHE A 148 0.35 17.70 -3.65
CA PHE A 148 1.03 16.45 -4.01
C PHE A 148 0.61 15.97 -5.40
N ALA A 149 -0.69 15.97 -5.70
CA ALA A 149 -1.23 15.53 -6.99
C ALA A 149 -0.68 16.36 -8.15
N THR A 150 -0.59 17.68 -8.00
CA THR A 150 0.01 18.57 -9.01
C THR A 150 1.50 18.31 -9.20
N ALA A 151 2.26 18.15 -8.10
CA ALA A 151 3.71 17.98 -8.18
C ALA A 151 4.15 16.54 -8.53
N ASN A 152 3.31 15.54 -8.30
CA ASN A 152 3.64 14.12 -8.46
C ASN A 152 2.45 13.36 -9.11
N PRO A 153 2.04 13.71 -10.33
CA PRO A 153 0.82 13.19 -10.94
C PRO A 153 0.85 11.66 -11.13
N GLU A 154 1.99 11.08 -11.52
CA GLU A 154 2.13 9.63 -11.64
C GLU A 154 1.99 8.92 -10.29
N ASP A 155 2.66 9.42 -9.25
CA ASP A 155 2.56 8.84 -7.91
C ASP A 155 1.12 8.95 -7.38
N TYR A 156 0.46 10.07 -7.63
CA TYR A 156 -0.93 10.25 -7.22
C TYR A 156 -1.88 9.29 -7.95
N ALA A 157 -1.66 9.06 -9.25
CA ALA A 157 -2.42 8.07 -10.02
C ALA A 157 -2.23 6.64 -9.47
N ASN A 158 -1.01 6.29 -9.04
CA ASN A 158 -0.71 4.98 -8.45
C ASN A 158 -1.46 4.74 -7.13
N LEU A 159 -1.92 5.78 -6.42
CA LEU A 159 -2.70 5.64 -5.19
C LEU A 159 -4.05 4.94 -5.43
N ASN A 160 -4.63 5.06 -6.62
CA ASN A 160 -5.90 4.43 -6.99
C ASN A 160 -5.75 2.96 -7.42
N TRP A 161 -4.77 2.25 -6.87
CA TRP A 161 -4.58 0.83 -7.14
C TRP A 161 -5.76 0.00 -6.64
N SER A 162 -6.16 -0.97 -7.45
CA SER A 162 -7.19 -1.96 -7.13
C SER A 162 -6.76 -3.35 -7.59
N LEU A 163 -7.16 -4.37 -6.83
CA LEU A 163 -6.99 -5.77 -7.20
C LEU A 163 -8.10 -6.19 -8.16
#